data_AF-A0A0D6E2G7-F1
#
_entry.id   AF-A0A0D6E2G7-F1
#
_cell.length_a   1.000
_cell.length_b   1.000
_cell.length_c   1.000
_cell.angle_alpha   90.00
_cell.angle_beta   90.00
_cell.angle_gamma   90.00
#
_symmetry.space_group_name_H-M   'P 1'
#
loop_
_entity.id
_entity.type
_entity.pdbx_description
1 polymer ?
#
loop_
_entity_poly.entity_id
_entity_poly.type
_entity_poly.pdbx_seq_one_letter_code
_entity_poly.pdbx_strand_id
1 'polypeptide(L)' 'MFYLIFQKRFLIGLLVILILTPQTPKENTLLLNFNESGLFSTYSESKTALQFITYITIFLYFLDLFL' A
#
# COMPACT_ATOMS: atom_id res chain seq x y z
N MET A 1 15.67 -25.60 -6.05
CA MET A 1 14.94 -25.42 -4.77
C MET A 1 14.76 -23.94 -4.42
N PHE A 2 15.85 -23.16 -4.28
CA PHE A 2 15.82 -21.73 -3.90
C PHE A 2 14.97 -20.85 -4.84
N TYR A 3 15.13 -21.01 -6.17
CA TYR A 3 14.35 -20.27 -7.17
C TYR A 3 12.82 -20.49 -7.07
N LEU A 4 12.39 -21.72 -6.79
CA LEU A 4 10.96 -22.05 -6.63
C LEU A 4 10.37 -21.45 -5.35
N ILE A 5 11.18 -21.32 -4.28
CA ILE A 5 10.77 -20.68 -3.03
C ILE A 5 10.58 -19.17 -3.25
N PHE A 6 11.50 -18.56 -3.99
CA PHE A 6 11.46 -17.15 -4.33
C PHE A 6 10.23 -16.77 -5.18
N GLN A 7 9.92 -17.53 -6.23
CA GLN A 7 8.73 -17.32 -7.05
C GLN A 7 7.42 -17.42 -6.25
N LYS A 8 7.34 -18.37 -5.30
CA LYS A 8 6.18 -18.52 -4.41
C LYS A 8 6.01 -17.29 -3.49
N ARG A 9 7.09 -16.78 -2.92
CA ARG A 9 7.07 -15.58 -2.07
C ARG A 9 6.61 -14.35 -2.86
N PHE A 10 7.10 -14.20 -4.09
CA PHE A 10 6.69 -13.11 -4.98
C PHE A 10 5.19 -13.16 -5.31
N LEU A 11 4.67 -14.34 -5.66
CA LEU A 11 3.24 -14.55 -5.93
C LEU A 11 2.38 -14.28 -4.69
N ILE A 12 2.80 -14.71 -3.51
CA ILE A 12 2.11 -14.42 -2.25
C ILE A 12 2.10 -12.92 -1.98
N GLY A 13 3.21 -12.22 -2.24
CA GLY A 13 3.30 -10.76 -2.07
C GLY A 13 2.32 -9.99 -2.96
N LEU A 14 2.19 -10.39 -4.23
CA LEU A 14 1.18 -9.81 -5.13
C LEU A 14 -0.25 -10.04 -4.63
N LEU A 15 -0.55 -11.24 -4.11
CA LEU A 15 -1.87 -11.54 -3.53
C LEU A 15 -2.15 -10.69 -2.29
N VAL A 16 -1.16 -10.49 -1.42
CA VAL A 16 -1.30 -9.63 -0.23
C VAL A 16 -1.64 -8.20 -0.63
N ILE A 17 -1.01 -7.64 -1.67
CA ILE A 17 -1.33 -6.29 -2.16
C ILE A 17 -2.77 -6.19 -2.65
N LEU A 18 -3.24 -7.19 -3.40
CA LEU A 18 -4.63 -7.23 -3.88
C LEU A 18 -5.64 -7.31 -2.73
N ILE A 19 -5.30 -8.01 -1.64
CA ILE A 19 -6.14 -8.13 -0.45
C ILE A 19 -6.15 -6.85 0.37
N LEU A 20 -4.99 -6.21 0.55
CA LEU A 20 -4.83 -5.01 1.38
C LEU A 20 -5.32 -3.74 0.68
N THR A 21 -5.33 -3.71 -0.65
CA THR A 21 -5.84 -2.56 -1.40
C THR A 21 -7.35 -2.44 -1.12
N PRO A 22 -7.84 -1.28 -0.65
CA PRO A 22 -9.25 -1.13 -0.33
C PRO A 22 -10.13 -1.40 -1.55
N GLN A 23 -10.97 -2.44 -1.44
CA GLN A 23 -11.86 -2.92 -2.50
C GLN A 23 -13.09 -2.02 -2.71
N THR A 24 -13.31 -1.04 -1.82
CA THR A 24 -14.45 -0.12 -1.85
C THR A 24 -13.98 1.34 -1.95
N PRO A 25 -14.34 2.08 -3.02
CA PRO A 25 -13.86 3.43 -3.26
C PRO A 25 -14.58 4.53 -2.46
N LYS A 26 -15.67 4.20 -1.74
CA LYS A 26 -16.57 5.22 -1.16
C LYS A 26 -16.15 5.73 0.22
N GLU A 27 -15.54 4.89 1.06
CA GLU A 27 -15.13 5.28 2.42
C GLU A 27 -13.76 4.69 2.74
N ASN A 28 -12.71 5.47 2.50
CA ASN A 28 -11.38 5.15 3.01
C ASN A 28 -11.23 5.87 4.35
N THR A 29 -11.51 5.16 5.45
CA THR A 29 -11.38 5.66 6.83
C THR A 29 -9.98 6.16 7.13
N LEU A 30 -8.95 5.54 6.55
CA LEU A 30 -7.57 5.97 6.69
C LEU A 30 -7.33 7.35 6.05
N LEU A 31 -7.92 7.59 4.89
CA LEU A 31 -7.87 8.88 4.19
C LEU A 31 -8.68 9.96 4.94
N LEU A 32 -9.85 9.61 5.47
CA LEU A 32 -10.64 10.51 6.32
C LEU A 32 -9.84 10.93 7.56
N ASN A 33 -9.27 9.96 8.28
CA ASN A 33 -8.43 10.22 9.45
C ASN A 33 -7.20 11.07 9.10
N PHE A 34 -6.58 10.84 7.94
CA PHE A 34 -5.45 11.65 7.45
C PHE A 34 -5.84 13.11 7.17
N ASN A 35 -7.04 13.32 6.64
CA ASN A 35 -7.56 14.66 6.38
C ASN A 35 -8.00 15.37 7.69
N GLU A 36 -8.62 14.63 8.60
CA GLU A 36 -9.10 15.12 9.89
C GLU A 36 -7.96 15.38 10.90
N SER A 37 -6.77 14.82 10.68
CA SER A 37 -5.61 15.06 11.55
C SER A 37 -5.04 16.47 11.45
N GLY A 38 -5.47 17.27 10.46
CA GLY A 38 -4.96 18.61 10.20
C GLY A 38 -3.53 18.67 9.65
N LEU A 39 -2.97 17.51 9.24
CA LEU A 39 -1.64 17.45 8.63
C LEU A 39 -1.63 17.96 7.18
N PHE A 40 -2.78 17.93 6.52
CA PHE A 40 -2.95 18.35 5.13
C PHE A 40 -4.08 19.38 5.06
N SER A 41 -3.96 20.32 4.13
CA SER A 41 -4.91 21.43 4.01
C SER A 41 -6.20 21.01 3.32
N THR A 42 -6.16 19.91 2.56
CA THR A 42 -7.31 19.41 1.81
C THR A 42 -7.36 17.89 1.74
N TYR A 43 -8.55 17.36 1.47
CA TYR A 43 -8.76 15.94 1.24
C TYR A 43 -7.97 15.42 0.03
N SER A 44 -7.82 16.25 -1.00
CA SER A 44 -7.05 15.92 -2.20
C SER A 44 -5.55 15.75 -1.90
N GLU A 45 -5.02 16.63 -1.07
CA GLU A 45 -3.63 16.57 -0.61
C GLU A 45 -3.39 15.32 0.25
N SER A 46 -4.30 15.04 1.21
CA SER A 46 -4.30 13.81 2.02
C SER A 46 -4.31 12.56 1.15
N LYS A 47 -5.11 12.56 0.07
CA LYS A 47 -5.22 11.44 -0.87
C LYS A 47 -3.92 11.21 -1.62
N THR A 48 -3.30 12.29 -2.09
CA THR A 48 -2.04 12.24 -2.84
C THR A 48 -0.90 11.75 -1.94
N ALA A 49 -0.81 12.25 -0.71
CA ALA A 49 0.16 11.80 0.27
C ALA A 49 -0.03 10.31 0.63
N LEU A 50 -1.26 9.88 0.89
CA LEU A 50 -1.56 8.48 1.22
C LEU A 50 -1.25 7.54 0.04
N GLN A 51 -1.54 7.97 -1.19
CA GLN A 51 -1.15 7.21 -2.40
C GLN A 51 0.36 7.08 -2.53
N PHE A 52 1.10 8.17 -2.33
CA PHE A 52 2.56 8.16 -2.38
C PHE A 52 3.16 7.21 -1.33
N ILE A 53 2.69 7.30 -0.08
CA ILE A 53 3.11 6.41 1.01
C ILE A 53 2.81 4.95 0.66
N THR A 54 1.61 4.67 0.14
CA THR A 54 1.21 3.31 -0.24
C THR A 54 2.15 2.72 -1.29
N TYR A 55 2.49 3.46 -2.35
CA TYR A 55 3.41 2.97 -3.38
C TYR A 55 4.82 2.77 -2.84
N ILE A 56 5.31 3.66 -1.96
CA ILE A 56 6.61 3.47 -1.29
C ILE A 56 6.59 2.20 -0.43
N THR A 57 5.54 1.97 0.35
CA THR A 57 5.44 0.76 1.20
C THR A 57 5.41 -0.51 0.36
N ILE A 58 4.66 -0.52 -0.74
CA ILE A 58 4.65 -1.66 -1.68
C ILE A 58 6.04 -1.89 -2.29
N PHE A 59 6.72 -0.81 -2.69
CA PHE A 59 8.07 -0.90 -3.23
C PHE A 59 9.06 -1.47 -2.21
N LEU A 60 9.04 -0.97 -0.96
CA LEU A 60 9.89 -1.46 0.12
C LEU A 60 9.60 -2.93 0.47
N TYR A 61 8.33 -3.33 0.49
CA TYR A 61 7.94 -4.73 0.71
C TYR A 61 8.55 -5.66 -0.36
N PHE A 62 8.49 -5.28 -1.63
CA PHE A 62 9.13 -6.06 -2.67
C PHE A 62 10.65 -6.03 -2.53
N LEU A 63 11.26 -4.87 -2.27
CA LEU A 63 12.71 -4.76 -2.08
C LEU A 63 13.21 -5.72 -0.97
N ASP A 64 12.51 -5.78 0.16
CA ASP A 64 12.79 -6.73 1.26
C ASP A 64 12.64 -8.20 0.81
N LEU A 65 11.64 -8.48 -0.05
CA LEU A 65 11.45 -9.83 -0.60
C LEU A 65 12.58 -10.27 -1.55
N PHE A 66 13.31 -9.32 -2.14
CA PHE A 66 14.44 -9.57 -3.05
C PHE A 66 15.81 -9.65 -2.35
N LEU A 67 15.95 -9.04 -1.18
CA LEU A 67 17.19 -8.95 -0.38
C LEU A 67 17.36 -10.15 0.56
#